data_AF-A0A7S4D8S2-F1
#
_entry.id   AF-A0A7S4D8S2-F1
#
_cell.length_a   1.000
_cell.length_b   1.000
_cell.length_c   1.000
_cell.angle_alpha   90.00
_cell.angle_beta   90.00
_cell.angle_gamma   90.00
#
_symmetry.space_group_name_H-M   'P 1'
#
loop_
_entity.id
_entity.type
_entity.pdbx_description
1 polymer ?
#
loop_
_entity_poly.entity_id
_entity_poly.type
_entity_poly.pdbx_seq_one_letter_code
_entity_poly.pdbx_strand_id
1 'polypeptide(L)'
;VNAQGLSNRALHNYLLMLYAQSSLPGSEEKLLKFISNPQAAFDLKYALRLCTKESQHRACVHIYGMMTLWEEAVELALSFDTELAKENANKAPDRELRKRLWLQIAKHVIDEDNDISKSIKILEESNRLLKIEDILPLFPDFAVIDAFKTEICASLEDYNQKIQGLKAEMEEYTEASEALSEQISDLKRRAVVMDPAAPCEGCSRPAAARAFALFPCGHALHQDCLFEEVTPHLSEAARAHVARLAEEVERLAG
;
A
#
# COMPACT_ATOMS: atom_id res chain seq x y z
N VAL A 1 -18.68 -29.29 -24.76
CA VAL A 1 -17.26 -29.63 -24.52
C VAL A 1 -16.58 -29.69 -25.88
N ASN A 2 -15.86 -28.62 -26.26
CA ASN A 2 -15.48 -28.36 -27.65
C ASN A 2 -14.30 -29.24 -28.11
N ALA A 3 -14.58 -30.24 -28.97
CA ALA A 3 -13.58 -31.12 -29.57
C ALA A 3 -12.48 -30.37 -30.35
N GLN A 4 -12.79 -29.19 -30.91
CA GLN A 4 -11.82 -28.37 -31.65
C GLN A 4 -10.71 -27.78 -30.76
N GLY A 5 -10.99 -27.46 -29.49
CA GLY A 5 -9.97 -26.95 -28.56
C GLY A 5 -9.00 -28.03 -28.08
N LEU A 6 -9.48 -29.29 -27.98
CA LEU A 6 -8.65 -30.44 -27.64
C LEU A 6 -7.73 -30.89 -28.79
N SER A 7 -8.22 -30.88 -30.03
CA SER A 7 -7.39 -31.14 -31.21
C SER A 7 -6.28 -30.10 -31.38
N ASN A 8 -6.59 -28.82 -31.13
CA ASN A 8 -5.57 -27.77 -31.17
C ASN A 8 -4.50 -27.97 -30.08
N ARG A 9 -4.90 -28.43 -28.88
CA ARG A 9 -3.96 -28.73 -27.79
C ARG A 9 -3.04 -29.92 -28.06
N ALA A 10 -3.56 -31.00 -28.62
CA ALA A 10 -2.75 -32.15 -29.02
C ALA A 10 -1.74 -31.79 -30.13
N LEU A 11 -2.17 -30.98 -31.11
CA LEU A 11 -1.31 -30.49 -32.18
C LEU A 11 -0.23 -29.55 -31.65
N HIS A 12 -0.57 -28.62 -30.75
CA HIS A 12 0.43 -27.74 -30.12
C HIS A 12 1.40 -28.51 -29.23
N ASN A 13 0.94 -29.54 -28.50
CA ASN A 13 1.82 -30.41 -27.72
C ASN A 13 2.77 -31.22 -28.63
N TYR A 14 2.29 -31.68 -29.79
CA TYR A 14 3.12 -32.39 -30.77
C TYR A 14 4.12 -31.45 -31.46
N LEU A 15 3.70 -30.23 -31.81
CA LEU A 15 4.61 -29.18 -32.33
C LEU A 15 5.69 -28.83 -31.31
N LEU A 16 5.30 -28.66 -30.03
CA LEU A 16 6.25 -28.44 -28.95
C LEU A 16 7.21 -29.63 -28.79
N MET A 17 6.72 -30.86 -29.01
CA MET A 17 7.58 -32.04 -29.06
C MET A 17 8.62 -31.98 -30.17
N LEU A 18 8.21 -31.60 -31.38
CA LEU A 18 9.12 -31.46 -32.52
C LEU A 18 10.12 -30.32 -32.32
N TYR A 19 9.72 -29.21 -31.70
CA TYR A 19 10.62 -28.08 -31.43
C TYR A 19 11.59 -28.35 -30.29
N ALA A 20 11.20 -29.14 -29.29
CA ALA A 20 12.08 -29.51 -28.19
C ALA A 20 13.10 -30.59 -28.56
N GLN A 21 12.82 -31.42 -29.57
CA GLN A 21 13.80 -32.36 -30.09
C GLN A 21 14.96 -31.60 -30.75
N SER A 22 16.12 -31.72 -30.13
CA SER A 22 17.38 -30.98 -30.35
C SER A 22 18.05 -31.18 -31.72
N SER A 23 17.31 -31.65 -32.72
CA SER A 23 17.83 -32.04 -34.03
C SER A 23 17.97 -30.89 -35.04
N LEU A 24 17.61 -29.65 -34.67
CA LEU A 24 17.67 -28.47 -35.54
C LEU A 24 18.47 -27.32 -34.91
N PRO A 25 19.44 -26.72 -35.61
CA PRO A 25 20.10 -25.49 -35.15
C PRO A 25 19.08 -24.33 -35.13
N GLY A 26 19.06 -23.56 -34.04
CA GLY A 26 18.08 -22.48 -33.81
C GLY A 26 16.68 -22.95 -33.40
N SER A 27 16.55 -24.21 -32.96
CA SER A 27 15.31 -24.78 -32.39
C SER A 27 14.88 -24.05 -31.12
N GLU A 28 15.81 -23.66 -30.26
CA GLU A 28 15.54 -22.96 -28.99
C GLU A 28 14.84 -21.60 -29.21
N GLU A 29 15.30 -20.77 -30.15
CA GLU A 29 14.64 -19.49 -30.45
C GLU A 29 13.23 -19.66 -31.03
N LYS A 30 13.04 -20.69 -31.87
CA LYS A 30 11.72 -21.01 -32.45
C LYS A 30 10.77 -21.55 -31.39
N LEU A 31 11.29 -22.37 -30.48
CA LEU A 31 10.56 -22.87 -29.31
C LEU A 31 10.16 -21.71 -28.39
N LEU A 32 11.06 -20.76 -28.11
CA LEU A 32 10.77 -19.57 -27.31
C LEU A 32 9.72 -18.67 -27.98
N LYS A 33 9.78 -18.47 -29.30
CA LYS A 33 8.75 -17.74 -30.06
C LYS A 33 7.40 -18.43 -30.02
N PHE A 34 7.39 -19.77 -30.08
CA PHE A 34 6.17 -20.56 -30.00
C PHE A 34 5.56 -20.52 -28.59
N ILE A 35 6.37 -20.67 -27.54
CA ILE A 35 5.96 -20.57 -26.14
C ILE A 35 5.43 -19.16 -25.84
N SER A 36 6.09 -18.11 -26.35
CA SER A 36 5.67 -16.71 -26.14
C SER A 36 4.39 -16.33 -26.88
N ASN A 37 3.87 -17.18 -27.77
CA ASN A 37 2.67 -16.87 -28.53
C ASN A 37 1.40 -17.14 -27.69
N PRO A 38 0.57 -16.12 -27.40
CA PRO A 38 -0.64 -16.29 -26.58
C PRO A 38 -1.72 -17.18 -27.22
N GLN A 39 -1.60 -17.49 -28.51
CA GLN A 39 -2.52 -18.40 -29.23
C GLN A 39 -2.15 -19.89 -29.06
N ALA A 40 -0.96 -20.19 -28.50
CA ALA A 40 -0.49 -21.55 -28.32
C ALA A 40 -1.14 -22.19 -27.08
N ALA A 41 -2.28 -22.85 -27.28
CA ALA A 41 -2.90 -23.67 -26.24
C ALA A 41 -2.17 -25.02 -26.11
N PHE A 42 -1.10 -25.10 -25.31
CA PHE A 42 -0.40 -26.35 -24.98
C PHE A 42 -0.48 -26.68 -23.48
N ASP A 43 -0.20 -27.92 -23.13
CA ASP A 43 -0.13 -28.34 -21.74
C ASP A 43 1.24 -27.97 -21.13
N LEU A 44 1.24 -26.99 -20.23
CA LEU A 44 2.44 -26.50 -19.54
C LEU A 44 3.18 -27.61 -18.79
N LYS A 45 2.49 -28.59 -18.19
CA LYS A 45 3.12 -29.69 -17.44
C LYS A 45 3.80 -30.69 -18.37
N TYR A 46 3.18 -30.95 -19.52
CA TYR A 46 3.80 -31.78 -20.57
C TYR A 46 5.02 -31.08 -21.16
N ALA A 47 4.91 -29.79 -21.44
CA ALA A 47 6.00 -28.98 -21.96
C ALA A 47 7.20 -28.96 -21.02
N LEU A 48 6.96 -28.74 -19.71
CA LEU A 48 8.02 -28.74 -18.72
C LEU A 48 8.79 -30.07 -18.69
N ARG A 49 8.06 -31.20 -18.59
CA ARG A 49 8.68 -32.54 -18.58
C ARG A 49 9.55 -32.79 -19.81
N LEU A 50 9.09 -32.32 -20.96
CA LEU A 50 9.82 -32.50 -22.20
C LEU A 50 11.06 -31.59 -22.26
N CYS A 51 10.92 -30.31 -21.91
CA CYS A 51 12.04 -29.37 -21.89
C CYS A 51 13.12 -29.76 -20.87
N THR A 52 12.73 -30.36 -19.73
CA THR A 52 13.69 -30.93 -18.76
C THR A 52 14.42 -32.14 -19.33
N LYS A 53 13.75 -32.99 -20.11
CA LYS A 53 14.35 -34.18 -20.73
C LYS A 53 15.38 -33.83 -21.81
N GLU A 54 15.11 -32.77 -22.58
CA GLU A 54 15.97 -32.31 -23.69
C GLU A 54 16.96 -31.21 -23.26
N SER A 55 17.11 -30.95 -21.96
CA SER A 55 18.00 -29.92 -21.38
C SER A 55 17.81 -28.50 -21.93
N GLN A 56 16.57 -28.14 -22.29
CA GLN A 56 16.23 -26.79 -22.79
C GLN A 56 15.92 -25.86 -21.60
N HIS A 57 16.97 -25.41 -20.91
CA HIS A 57 16.85 -24.68 -19.64
C HIS A 57 16.14 -23.32 -19.78
N ARG A 58 16.42 -22.53 -20.82
CA ARG A 58 15.77 -21.22 -21.04
C ARG A 58 14.26 -21.37 -21.26
N ALA A 59 13.84 -22.35 -22.06
CA ALA A 59 12.43 -22.65 -22.28
C ALA A 59 11.72 -23.06 -20.97
N CYS A 60 12.40 -23.83 -20.10
CA CYS A 60 11.87 -24.19 -18.79
C CYS A 60 11.60 -22.95 -17.92
N VAL A 61 12.53 -21.99 -17.86
CA VAL A 61 12.36 -20.74 -17.09
C VAL A 61 11.15 -19.95 -17.58
N HIS A 62 10.95 -19.83 -18.90
CA HIS A 62 9.77 -19.17 -19.45
C HIS A 62 8.46 -19.91 -19.13
N ILE A 63 8.47 -21.25 -19.21
CA ILE A 63 7.30 -22.06 -18.84
C ILE A 63 6.99 -21.90 -17.34
N TYR A 64 7.99 -21.88 -16.46
CA TYR A 64 7.80 -21.63 -15.04
C TYR A 64 7.18 -20.24 -14.77
N GLY A 65 7.65 -19.21 -15.47
CA GLY A 65 7.03 -17.88 -15.42
C GLY A 65 5.56 -17.88 -15.87
N MET A 66 5.22 -18.62 -16.95
CA MET A 66 3.82 -18.79 -17.39
C MET A 66 2.96 -19.57 -16.38
N MET A 67 3.57 -20.49 -15.64
CA MET A 67 2.93 -21.23 -14.56
C MET A 67 2.88 -20.44 -13.24
N THR A 68 3.37 -19.20 -13.22
CA THR A 68 3.51 -18.34 -12.02
C THR A 68 4.42 -18.91 -10.92
N LEU A 69 5.27 -19.87 -11.28
CA LEU A 69 6.25 -20.53 -10.41
C LEU A 69 7.59 -19.77 -10.49
N TRP A 70 7.61 -18.56 -9.92
CA TRP A 70 8.74 -17.64 -10.07
C TRP A 70 9.99 -18.06 -9.26
N GLU A 71 9.81 -18.74 -8.13
CA GLU A 71 10.92 -19.20 -7.29
C GLU A 71 11.75 -20.26 -8.02
N GLU A 72 11.09 -21.25 -8.61
CA GLU A 72 11.72 -22.30 -9.40
C GLU A 72 12.29 -21.77 -10.72
N ALA A 73 11.63 -20.77 -11.32
CA ALA A 73 12.14 -20.09 -12.50
C ALA A 73 13.49 -19.40 -12.23
N VAL A 74 13.58 -18.68 -11.10
CA VAL A 74 14.79 -17.96 -10.70
C VAL A 74 15.89 -18.92 -10.27
N GLU A 75 15.58 -19.96 -9.51
CA GLU A 75 16.56 -20.99 -9.12
C GLU A 75 17.16 -21.69 -10.33
N LEU A 76 16.34 -22.07 -11.31
CA LEU A 76 16.84 -22.66 -12.56
C LEU A 76 17.63 -21.66 -13.39
N ALA A 77 17.22 -20.39 -13.45
CA ALA A 77 17.95 -19.35 -14.18
C ALA A 77 19.33 -19.09 -13.58
N LEU A 78 19.44 -19.06 -12.25
CA LEU A 78 20.70 -18.82 -11.55
C LEU A 78 21.80 -19.83 -11.92
N SER A 79 21.45 -21.08 -12.24
CA SER A 79 22.44 -22.10 -12.59
C SER A 79 23.12 -21.90 -13.95
N PHE A 80 22.64 -20.98 -14.80
CA PHE A 80 23.21 -20.78 -16.14
C PHE A 80 23.28 -19.32 -16.61
N ASP A 81 22.40 -18.43 -16.14
CA ASP A 81 22.31 -17.04 -16.57
C ASP A 81 21.70 -16.14 -15.47
N THR A 82 22.58 -15.43 -14.76
CA THR A 82 22.20 -14.53 -13.67
C THR A 82 21.40 -13.31 -14.15
N GLU A 83 21.59 -12.85 -15.38
CA GLU A 83 20.82 -11.74 -15.94
C GLU A 83 19.39 -12.16 -16.25
N LEU A 84 19.19 -13.38 -16.76
CA LEU A 84 17.85 -13.94 -16.95
C LEU A 84 17.10 -14.13 -15.62
N ALA A 85 17.82 -14.46 -14.54
CA ALA A 85 17.24 -14.53 -13.20
C ALA A 85 16.73 -13.16 -12.73
N LYS A 86 17.51 -12.08 -12.93
CA LYS A 86 17.10 -10.70 -12.61
C LYS A 86 15.87 -10.26 -13.41
N GLU A 87 15.83 -10.56 -14.71
CA GLU A 87 14.67 -10.25 -15.55
C GLU A 87 13.39 -10.94 -15.07
N ASN A 88 13.47 -12.21 -14.68
CA ASN A 88 12.31 -12.95 -14.18
C ASN A 88 11.89 -12.48 -12.79
N ALA A 89 12.84 -12.14 -11.92
CA ALA A 89 12.54 -11.51 -10.64
C ALA A 89 11.74 -10.20 -10.83
N ASN A 90 12.06 -9.39 -11.83
CA ASN A 90 11.32 -8.15 -12.12
C ASN A 90 9.90 -8.37 -12.68
N LYS A 91 9.65 -9.50 -13.34
CA LYS A 91 8.33 -9.86 -13.90
C LYS A 91 7.33 -10.34 -12.85
N ALA A 92 7.79 -10.72 -11.65
CA ALA A 92 6.90 -11.19 -10.60
C ALA A 92 5.91 -10.10 -10.15
N PRO A 93 4.61 -10.41 -9.97
CA PRO A 93 3.59 -9.40 -9.69
C PRO A 93 3.72 -8.83 -8.28
N ASP A 94 4.00 -9.66 -7.28
CA ASP A 94 3.99 -9.25 -5.87
C ASP A 94 5.31 -8.63 -5.43
N ARG A 95 5.24 -7.50 -4.71
CA ARG A 95 6.43 -6.81 -4.18
C ARG A 95 7.22 -7.67 -3.19
N GLU A 96 6.53 -8.42 -2.34
CA GLU A 96 7.16 -9.31 -1.36
C GLU A 96 7.85 -10.50 -2.04
N LEU A 97 7.21 -11.07 -3.07
CA LEU A 97 7.80 -12.15 -3.86
C LEU A 97 9.04 -11.63 -4.60
N ARG A 98 8.95 -10.46 -5.25
CA ARG A 98 10.11 -9.79 -5.86
C ARG A 98 11.26 -9.64 -4.88
N LYS A 99 10.99 -9.16 -3.66
CA LYS A 99 12.02 -9.01 -2.61
C LYS A 99 12.68 -10.36 -2.29
N ARG A 100 11.89 -11.43 -2.13
CA ARG A 100 12.41 -12.79 -1.86
C ARG A 100 13.27 -13.32 -3.00
N LEU A 101 12.83 -13.17 -4.25
CA LEU A 101 13.59 -13.60 -5.43
C LEU A 101 14.92 -12.85 -5.56
N TRP A 102 14.90 -11.53 -5.37
CA TRP A 102 16.12 -10.71 -5.36
C TRP A 102 17.08 -11.09 -4.23
N LEU A 103 16.57 -11.47 -3.05
CA LEU A 103 17.41 -12.01 -1.97
C LEU A 103 18.03 -13.36 -2.32
N GLN A 104 17.28 -14.24 -3.00
CA GLN A 104 17.83 -15.51 -3.48
C GLN A 104 18.95 -15.28 -4.52
N ILE A 105 18.75 -14.35 -5.45
CA ILE A 105 19.77 -13.96 -6.43
C ILE A 105 21.00 -13.40 -5.71
N ALA A 106 20.82 -12.47 -4.77
CA ALA A 106 21.91 -11.88 -3.99
C ALA A 106 22.69 -12.95 -3.22
N LYS A 107 21.99 -13.86 -2.54
CA LYS A 107 22.61 -14.97 -1.80
C LYS A 107 23.47 -15.83 -2.72
N HIS A 108 22.96 -16.20 -3.88
CA HIS A 108 23.70 -17.02 -4.84
C HIS A 108 24.96 -16.32 -5.36
N VAL A 109 24.86 -15.04 -5.72
CA VAL A 109 26.02 -14.27 -6.20
C VAL A 109 27.07 -14.06 -5.10
N ILE A 110 26.64 -13.88 -3.85
CA ILE A 110 27.54 -13.77 -2.70
C ILE A 110 28.23 -15.11 -2.41
N ASP A 111 27.49 -16.22 -2.46
CA ASP A 111 28.03 -17.57 -2.22
C ASP A 111 29.03 -18.01 -3.31
N GLU A 112 28.81 -17.65 -4.59
CA GLU A 112 29.67 -18.05 -5.70
C GLU A 112 30.91 -17.16 -5.88
N ASP A 113 30.73 -15.83 -5.89
CA ASP A 113 31.79 -14.89 -6.26
C ASP A 113 32.44 -14.20 -5.04
N ASN A 114 31.76 -14.18 -3.89
CA ASN A 114 32.12 -13.42 -2.68
C ASN A 114 32.58 -11.96 -2.98
N ASP A 115 32.08 -11.39 -4.08
CA ASP A 115 32.48 -10.08 -4.58
C ASP A 115 31.49 -9.01 -4.11
N ILE A 116 32.00 -8.13 -3.26
CA ILE A 116 31.24 -7.01 -2.68
C ILE A 116 30.77 -6.05 -3.79
N SER A 117 31.55 -5.86 -4.85
CA SER A 117 31.23 -4.92 -5.94
C SER A 117 30.02 -5.37 -6.74
N LYS A 118 29.89 -6.68 -6.97
CA LYS A 118 28.72 -7.27 -7.65
C LYS A 118 27.48 -7.17 -6.78
N SER A 119 27.65 -7.31 -5.46
CA SER A 119 26.56 -7.21 -4.49
C SER A 119 26.00 -5.79 -4.38
N ILE A 120 26.86 -4.77 -4.47
CA ILE A 120 26.42 -3.36 -4.55
C ILE A 120 25.65 -3.11 -5.85
N LYS A 121 26.10 -3.63 -6.99
CA LYS A 121 25.35 -3.53 -8.26
C LYS A 121 23.97 -4.18 -8.17
N ILE A 122 23.84 -5.33 -7.50
CA ILE A 122 22.54 -5.97 -7.26
C ILE A 122 21.63 -5.06 -6.41
N LEU A 123 22.19 -4.36 -5.41
CA LEU A 123 21.44 -3.41 -4.60
C LEU A 123 20.90 -2.24 -5.46
N GLU A 124 21.73 -1.68 -6.34
CA GLU A 124 21.35 -0.64 -7.30
C GLU A 124 20.28 -1.13 -8.30
N GLU A 125 20.49 -2.30 -8.90
CA GLU A 125 19.60 -2.92 -9.89
C GLU A 125 18.25 -3.35 -9.31
N SER A 126 18.21 -3.66 -8.01
CA SER A 126 16.97 -4.00 -7.30
C SER A 126 16.00 -2.81 -7.15
N ASN A 127 16.35 -1.61 -7.64
CA ASN A 127 15.51 -0.41 -7.64
C ASN A 127 14.91 -0.10 -6.25
N ARG A 128 15.75 -0.12 -5.21
CA ARG A 128 15.39 0.12 -3.80
C ARG A 128 14.43 -0.91 -3.19
N LEU A 129 14.28 -2.10 -3.79
CA LEU A 129 13.53 -3.20 -3.18
C LEU A 129 14.32 -3.86 -2.05
N LEU A 130 15.63 -4.02 -2.25
CA LEU A 130 16.56 -4.49 -1.23
C LEU A 130 17.20 -3.31 -0.52
N LYS A 131 17.42 -3.46 0.79
CA LYS A 131 18.27 -2.56 1.57
C LYS A 131 19.58 -3.25 1.91
N ILE A 132 20.58 -2.45 2.24
CA ILE A 132 21.86 -2.95 2.76
C ILE A 132 21.66 -3.86 3.99
N GLU A 133 20.69 -3.54 4.84
CA GLU A 133 20.30 -4.35 6.01
C GLU A 133 19.90 -5.78 5.64
N ASP A 134 19.36 -6.01 4.45
CA ASP A 134 18.90 -7.34 4.02
C ASP A 134 20.07 -8.21 3.52
N ILE A 135 21.13 -7.60 2.97
CA ILE A 135 22.29 -8.32 2.42
C ILE A 135 23.44 -8.45 3.40
N LEU A 136 23.57 -7.53 4.36
CA LEU A 136 24.67 -7.49 5.33
C LEU A 136 24.84 -8.81 6.12
N PRO A 137 23.77 -9.50 6.56
CA PRO A 137 23.89 -10.78 7.26
C PRO A 137 24.43 -11.94 6.43
N LEU A 138 24.47 -11.79 5.09
CA LEU A 138 24.96 -12.83 4.17
C LEU A 138 26.49 -12.86 4.09
N PHE A 139 27.18 -11.82 4.56
CA PHE A 139 28.63 -11.74 4.50
C PHE A 139 29.31 -12.14 5.82
N PRO A 140 30.54 -12.66 5.78
CA PRO A 140 31.31 -12.96 6.98
C PRO A 140 31.78 -11.69 7.70
N ASP A 141 31.80 -11.74 9.04
CA ASP A 141 31.91 -10.60 9.99
C ASP A 141 33.04 -9.57 9.75
N PHE A 142 34.14 -9.92 9.05
CA PHE A 142 35.37 -9.11 9.06
C PHE A 142 35.87 -8.59 7.71
N ALA A 143 35.30 -9.03 6.57
CA ALA A 143 35.84 -8.67 5.25
C ALA A 143 35.21 -7.40 4.62
N VAL A 144 34.23 -6.78 5.29
CA VAL A 144 33.09 -6.16 4.58
C VAL A 144 32.86 -4.68 4.89
N ILE A 145 33.26 -4.20 6.07
CA ILE A 145 32.81 -2.88 6.54
C ILE A 145 33.39 -1.71 5.73
N ASP A 146 34.63 -1.79 5.27
CA ASP A 146 35.24 -0.68 4.51
C ASP A 146 34.61 -0.49 3.13
N ALA A 147 34.24 -1.57 2.44
CA ALA A 147 33.63 -1.52 1.12
C ALA A 147 32.17 -1.04 1.15
N PHE A 148 31.45 -1.33 2.23
CA PHE A 148 30.06 -0.89 2.42
C PHE A 148 29.94 0.44 3.17
N LYS A 149 31.03 1.01 3.66
CA LYS A 149 31.03 2.23 4.47
C LYS A 149 30.21 3.36 3.85
N THR A 150 30.39 3.62 2.56
CA THR A 150 29.69 4.69 1.84
C THR A 150 28.19 4.44 1.78
N GLU A 151 27.79 3.20 1.50
CA GLU A 151 26.39 2.81 1.39
C GLU A 151 25.69 2.79 2.76
N ILE A 152 26.39 2.37 3.81
CA ILE A 152 25.92 2.43 5.19
C ILE A 152 25.73 3.89 5.60
N CYS A 153 26.71 4.77 5.33
CA CYS A 153 26.59 6.19 5.61
C CYS A 153 25.40 6.82 4.88
N ALA A 154 25.24 6.55 3.59
CA ALA A 154 24.10 7.04 2.81
C ALA A 154 22.76 6.55 3.38
N SER A 155 22.66 5.27 3.74
CA SER A 155 21.44 4.72 4.34
C SER A 155 21.12 5.36 5.69
N LEU A 156 22.13 5.58 6.54
CA LEU A 156 21.97 6.26 7.83
C LEU A 156 21.58 7.74 7.67
N GLU A 157 22.12 8.43 6.68
CA GLU A 157 21.73 9.80 6.34
C GLU A 157 20.26 9.86 5.91
N ASP A 158 19.83 8.96 5.03
CA ASP A 158 18.42 8.83 4.61
C ASP A 158 17.48 8.58 5.80
N TYR A 159 17.88 7.72 6.75
CA TYR A 159 17.10 7.49 7.96
C TYR A 159 17.03 8.74 8.84
N ASN A 160 18.16 9.43 9.05
CA ASN A 160 18.18 10.66 9.83
C ASN A 160 17.29 11.74 9.20
N GLN A 161 17.31 11.91 7.88
CA GLN A 161 16.44 12.84 7.18
C GLN A 161 14.96 12.49 7.36
N LYS A 162 14.59 11.20 7.25
CA LYS A 162 13.21 10.75 7.50
C LYS A 162 12.77 11.00 8.93
N ILE A 163 13.65 10.73 9.91
CA ILE A 163 13.38 10.99 11.32
C ILE A 163 13.20 12.49 11.56
N GLN A 164 14.04 13.34 10.96
CA GLN A 164 13.89 14.79 11.05
C GLN A 164 12.59 15.28 10.42
N GLY A 165 12.20 14.75 9.26
CA GLY A 165 10.93 15.07 8.62
C GLY A 165 9.73 14.70 9.49
N LEU A 166 9.71 13.48 10.05
CA LEU A 166 8.65 13.04 10.96
C LEU A 166 8.59 13.88 12.24
N LYS A 167 9.74 14.30 12.78
CA LYS A 167 9.78 15.21 13.94
C LYS A 167 9.19 16.57 13.62
N ALA A 168 9.53 17.14 12.47
CA ALA A 168 8.98 18.42 12.02
C ALA A 168 7.45 18.33 11.83
N GLU A 169 6.96 17.25 11.21
CA GLU A 169 5.51 17.01 11.10
C GLU A 169 4.85 16.90 12.48
N MET A 170 5.45 16.19 13.43
CA MET A 170 4.93 16.11 14.80
C MET A 170 4.89 17.47 15.50
N GLU A 171 5.91 18.30 15.34
CA GLU A 171 5.95 19.67 15.88
C GLU A 171 4.83 20.53 15.29
N GLU A 172 4.64 20.50 13.97
CA GLU A 172 3.56 21.23 13.28
C GLU A 172 2.17 20.81 13.78
N TYR A 173 1.92 19.49 13.92
CA TYR A 173 0.65 19.00 14.46
C TYR A 173 0.44 19.41 15.91
N THR A 174 1.51 19.46 16.71
CA THR A 174 1.43 19.86 18.12
C THR A 174 1.10 21.35 18.23
N GLU A 175 1.80 22.21 17.48
CA GLU A 175 1.53 23.64 17.43
C GLU A 175 0.09 23.93 16.96
N ALA A 176 -0.38 23.23 15.92
CA ALA A 176 -1.74 23.37 15.43
C ALA A 176 -2.79 22.95 16.49
N SER A 177 -2.52 21.87 17.23
CA SER A 177 -3.41 21.37 18.30
C SER A 177 -3.44 22.32 19.50
N GLU A 178 -2.31 22.90 19.87
CA GLU A 178 -2.22 23.90 20.94
C GLU A 178 -2.99 25.17 20.56
N ALA A 179 -2.79 25.68 19.34
CA ALA A 179 -3.52 26.84 18.83
C ALA A 179 -5.04 26.59 18.79
N LEU A 180 -5.48 25.40 18.39
CA LEU A 180 -6.90 25.03 18.41
C LEU A 180 -7.45 24.99 19.85
N SER A 181 -6.67 24.45 20.79
CA SER A 181 -7.06 24.36 22.19
C SER A 181 -7.20 25.76 22.83
N GLU A 182 -6.32 26.69 22.48
CA GLU A 182 -6.41 28.09 22.88
C GLU A 182 -7.67 28.76 22.31
N GLN A 183 -7.95 28.58 21.01
CA GLN A 183 -9.17 29.09 20.38
C GLN A 183 -10.45 28.57 21.04
N ILE A 184 -10.48 27.28 21.42
CA ILE A 184 -11.61 26.69 22.16
C ILE A 184 -11.74 27.33 23.54
N SER A 185 -10.63 27.54 24.26
CA SER A 185 -10.64 28.21 25.56
C SER A 185 -11.17 29.64 25.45
N ASP A 186 -10.75 30.39 24.44
CA ASP A 186 -11.22 31.75 24.19
C ASP A 186 -12.71 31.80 23.85
N LEU A 187 -13.20 30.88 23.03
CA LEU A 187 -14.62 30.75 22.74
C LEU A 187 -15.44 30.49 24.00
N LYS A 188 -14.94 29.65 24.93
CA LYS A 188 -15.61 29.40 26.22
C LYS A 188 -15.61 30.62 27.15
N ARG A 189 -14.60 31.49 27.06
CA ARG A 189 -14.48 32.70 27.90
C ARG A 189 -15.28 33.90 27.38
N ARG A 190 -15.88 33.81 26.18
CA ARG A 190 -16.73 34.88 25.65
C ARG A 190 -17.96 35.07 26.54
N ALA A 191 -17.99 36.18 27.27
CA ALA A 191 -19.16 36.67 27.95
C ALA A 191 -19.94 37.61 27.01
N VAL A 192 -21.25 37.41 26.91
CA VAL A 192 -22.15 38.32 26.19
C VAL A 192 -22.84 39.19 27.22
N VAL A 193 -22.68 40.51 27.09
CA VAL A 193 -23.38 41.48 27.93
C VAL A 193 -24.65 41.91 27.20
N MET A 194 -25.78 41.89 27.90
CA MET A 194 -27.08 42.25 27.35
C MET A 194 -27.75 43.30 28.23
N ASP A 195 -28.47 44.22 27.60
CA ASP A 195 -29.33 45.16 28.29
C ASP A 195 -30.55 44.42 28.87
N PRO A 196 -30.92 44.60 30.15
CA PRO A 196 -32.14 44.04 30.72
C PRO A 196 -33.42 44.37 29.93
N ALA A 197 -33.43 45.48 29.20
CA ALA A 197 -34.56 45.90 28.35
C ALA A 197 -34.50 45.33 26.92
N ALA A 198 -33.51 44.50 26.58
CA ALA A 198 -33.37 43.91 25.25
C ALA A 198 -34.64 43.13 24.86
N PRO A 199 -35.24 43.40 23.69
CA PRO A 199 -36.44 42.70 23.24
C PRO A 199 -36.10 41.27 22.80
N CYS A 200 -37.03 40.35 23.03
CA CYS A 200 -37.03 39.02 22.46
C CYS A 200 -37.27 39.08 20.95
N GLU A 201 -36.47 38.39 20.13
CA GLU A 201 -36.63 38.39 18.66
C GLU A 201 -37.94 37.74 18.19
N GLY A 202 -38.54 36.85 18.98
CA GLY A 202 -39.80 36.19 18.62
C GLY A 202 -41.06 37.01 18.94
N CYS A 203 -41.10 37.73 20.07
CA CYS A 203 -42.31 38.44 20.52
C CYS A 203 -42.13 39.92 20.85
N SER A 204 -40.92 40.45 20.67
CA SER A 204 -40.52 41.86 20.92
C SER A 204 -40.76 42.38 22.36
N ARG A 205 -41.05 41.50 23.33
CA ARG A 205 -41.16 41.83 24.75
C ARG A 205 -39.80 41.72 25.44
N PRO A 206 -39.55 42.39 26.59
CA PRO A 206 -38.28 42.29 27.29
C PRO A 206 -37.87 40.85 27.59
N ALA A 207 -36.67 40.44 27.15
CA ALA A 207 -36.15 39.08 27.29
C ALA A 207 -36.03 38.68 28.77
N ALA A 208 -35.60 39.61 29.63
CA ALA A 208 -35.40 39.38 31.06
C ALA A 208 -36.70 39.13 31.87
N ALA A 209 -37.88 39.29 31.26
CA ALA A 209 -39.16 39.09 31.95
C ALA A 209 -39.53 37.61 32.16
N ARG A 210 -38.88 36.68 31.47
CA ARG A 210 -39.11 35.21 31.53
C ARG A 210 -37.78 34.47 31.40
N ALA A 211 -37.77 33.15 31.56
CA ALA A 211 -36.61 32.33 31.20
C ALA A 211 -36.26 32.55 29.72
N PHE A 212 -35.00 32.89 29.44
CA PHE A 212 -34.53 33.24 28.10
C PHE A 212 -33.24 32.50 27.75
N ALA A 213 -33.01 32.32 26.45
CA ALA A 213 -31.76 31.87 25.87
C ALA A 213 -31.07 33.06 25.19
N LEU A 214 -29.81 33.31 25.56
CA LEU A 214 -28.96 34.30 24.92
C LEU A 214 -27.97 33.59 24.01
N PHE A 215 -27.97 33.97 22.74
CA PHE A 215 -27.07 33.38 21.75
C PHE A 215 -25.75 34.16 21.69
N PRO A 216 -24.63 33.51 21.33
CA PRO A 216 -23.33 34.19 21.15
C PRO A 216 -23.34 35.32 20.12
N CYS A 217 -24.33 35.37 19.23
CA CYS A 217 -24.55 36.46 18.27
C CYS A 217 -25.26 37.70 18.88
N GLY A 218 -25.59 37.68 20.17
CA GLY A 218 -26.23 38.79 20.89
C GLY A 218 -27.76 38.77 20.88
N HIS A 219 -28.40 37.88 20.11
CA HIS A 219 -29.85 37.73 20.09
C HIS A 219 -30.34 37.02 21.35
N ALA A 220 -31.44 37.52 21.92
CA ALA A 220 -32.12 36.91 23.05
C ALA A 220 -33.51 36.43 22.62
N LEU A 221 -33.86 35.20 22.99
CA LEU A 221 -35.21 34.65 22.79
C LEU A 221 -35.72 34.09 24.12
N HIS A 222 -37.02 34.24 24.40
CA HIS A 222 -37.63 33.48 25.48
C HIS A 222 -37.55 31.99 25.16
N GLN A 223 -37.45 31.13 26.19
CA GLN A 223 -37.43 29.69 25.98
C GLN A 223 -38.67 29.22 25.21
N ASP A 224 -39.86 29.72 25.56
CA ASP A 224 -41.11 29.42 24.86
C ASP A 224 -41.05 29.82 23.38
N CYS A 225 -40.63 31.06 23.09
CA CYS A 225 -40.52 31.55 21.70
C CYS A 225 -39.48 30.76 20.90
N LEU A 226 -38.39 30.34 21.53
CA LEU A 226 -37.39 29.49 20.89
C LEU A 226 -37.96 28.11 20.56
N PHE A 227 -38.72 27.50 21.48
CA PHE A 227 -39.37 26.22 21.22
C PHE A 227 -40.41 26.32 20.12
N GLU A 228 -41.25 27.36 20.13
CA GLU A 228 -42.26 27.60 19.09
C GLU A 228 -41.62 27.72 17.70
N GLU A 229 -40.51 28.46 17.58
CA GLU A 229 -39.79 28.64 16.30
C GLU A 229 -39.04 27.39 15.83
N VAL A 230 -38.42 26.62 16.75
CA VAL A 230 -37.56 25.49 16.37
C VAL A 230 -38.36 24.20 16.13
N THR A 231 -39.45 23.98 16.85
CA THR A 231 -40.30 22.77 16.75
C THR A 231 -40.76 22.40 15.33
N PRO A 232 -41.23 23.33 14.47
CA PRO A 232 -41.68 22.99 13.12
C PRO A 232 -40.55 22.49 12.19
N HIS A 233 -39.29 22.85 12.47
CA HIS A 233 -38.14 22.49 11.64
C HIS A 233 -37.41 21.22 12.10
N LEU A 234 -37.80 20.64 13.23
CA LEU A 234 -37.20 19.42 13.77
C LEU A 234 -37.78 18.15 13.15
N SER A 235 -36.98 17.10 13.06
CA SER A 235 -37.46 15.74 12.73
C SER A 235 -38.35 15.20 13.85
N GLU A 236 -39.21 14.22 13.54
CA GLU A 236 -40.17 13.64 14.49
C GLU A 236 -39.48 13.04 15.72
N ALA A 237 -38.33 12.37 15.54
CA ALA A 237 -37.50 11.85 16.63
C ALA A 237 -36.91 12.96 17.50
N ALA A 238 -36.47 14.08 16.91
CA ALA A 238 -35.93 15.20 17.66
C ALA A 238 -37.01 15.97 18.43
N ARG A 239 -38.22 16.12 17.88
CA ARG A 239 -39.37 16.71 18.59
C ARG A 239 -39.77 15.89 19.82
N ALA A 240 -39.84 14.57 19.69
CA ALA A 240 -40.13 13.69 20.81
C ALA A 240 -39.06 13.79 21.92
N HIS A 241 -37.79 13.94 21.54
CA HIS A 241 -36.69 14.13 22.49
C HIS A 241 -36.77 15.48 23.22
N VAL A 242 -37.04 16.56 22.50
CA VAL A 242 -37.19 17.91 23.07
C VAL A 242 -38.39 17.98 24.01
N ALA A 243 -39.53 17.40 23.65
CA ALA A 243 -40.72 17.37 24.50
C ALA A 243 -40.46 16.64 25.83
N ARG A 244 -39.77 15.49 25.77
CA ARG A 244 -39.38 14.75 26.98
C ARG A 244 -38.44 15.55 27.89
N LEU A 245 -37.48 16.26 27.31
CA LEU A 245 -36.57 17.13 28.07
C LEU A 245 -37.31 18.32 28.71
N ALA A 246 -38.28 18.90 28.02
CA ALA A 246 -39.11 19.97 28.57
C ALA A 246 -39.91 19.50 29.80
N GLU A 247 -40.55 18.32 29.73
CA GLU A 247 -41.25 17.72 30.87
C GLU A 247 -40.32 17.42 32.06
N GLU A 248 -39.06 17.06 31.79
CA GLU A 248 -38.07 16.78 32.82
C GLU A 248 -37.58 18.06 33.51
N VAL A 249 -37.43 19.15 32.77
CA VAL A 249 -37.10 20.48 33.32
C VAL A 249 -38.25 21.03 34.17
N GLU A 250 -39.50 20.91 33.72
CA GLU A 250 -40.67 21.32 34.51
C GLU A 250 -40.78 20.54 35.83
N ARG A 251 -40.44 19.25 35.81
CA ARG A 251 -40.44 18.39 37.01
C ARG A 251 -39.35 18.76 38.01
N LEU A 252 -38.22 19.29 37.56
CA LEU A 252 -37.11 19.74 38.41
C LEU A 252 -37.28 21.18 38.91
N ALA A 253 -38.13 21.97 38.26
CA ALA A 253 -38.41 23.36 38.62
C ALA A 253 -39.59 23.53 39.62
N GLY A 254 -40.37 22.47 39.87
CA GLY A 254 -41.45 22.41 40.87
C GLY A 254 -41.04 21.70 42.15
#